data_AF-A0A672JXG1-F1
#
_entry.id   AF-A0A672JXG1-F1
#
_cell.length_a   1.000
_cell.length_b   1.000
_cell.length_c   1.000
_cell.angle_alpha   90.00
_cell.angle_beta   90.00
_cell.angle_gamma   90.00
#
_symmetry.space_group_name_H-M   'P 1'
#
loop_
_entity.id
_entity.type
_entity.pdbx_description
1 polymer ?
#
loop_
_entity_poly.entity_id
_entity_poly.type
_entity_poly.pdbx_seq_one_letter_code
_entity_poly.pdbx_strand_id
1 'polypeptide(L)'
;MAGFVNKLSSYTLTQLNELLEDDEKLNKFIDDSEEIKGLQQNKEMTLASNRHLAEQNLKLQPRLDHLKNELTRRYRSLQELFEAYQLRKSTLDDRSGNTPLDTLLALLQAEGAKIEEETENMADSLLDGATTLDTFIDEYQSKRNLAHIRRVKIEKLQEMVLKGHHMAPVAPQPSRSQDLPSRPAALHIDVNGSPMPMPRRAPPLPPVKVTQTPPAQPTAAASYPPTSPFAPTSPFTPTSPYPPIPPRVGNMPPVLNQGYPNMYMQQYAPPVPQRPPPRMAPQPGFIMQ
;
A
#
# COMPACT_ATOMS: atom_id res chain seq x y z
N MET A 1 13.32 -51.01 26.53
CA MET A 1 12.68 -52.28 26.95
C MET A 1 13.67 -53.41 27.17
N ALA A 2 14.71 -53.61 26.35
CA ALA A 2 15.61 -54.76 26.51
C ALA A 2 16.37 -54.77 27.86
N GLY A 3 16.75 -53.61 28.40
CA GLY A 3 17.47 -53.52 29.67
C GLY A 3 16.61 -53.89 30.88
N PHE A 4 15.34 -53.45 30.87
CA PHE A 4 14.37 -53.74 31.93
C PHE A 4 14.03 -55.24 32.02
N VAL A 5 13.78 -55.87 30.86
CA VAL A 5 13.44 -57.31 30.76
C VAL A 5 14.62 -58.20 31.14
N ASN A 6 15.86 -57.80 30.78
CA ASN A 6 17.08 -58.52 31.17
C ASN A 6 17.33 -58.47 32.69
N LYS A 7 16.96 -57.36 33.34
CA LYS A 7 17.10 -57.22 34.80
C LYS A 7 16.10 -58.12 35.52
N LEU A 8 14.84 -58.14 35.08
CA LEU A 8 13.79 -59.02 35.63
C LEU A 8 14.11 -60.52 35.49
N SER A 9 14.69 -60.93 34.37
CA SER A 9 15.06 -62.34 34.11
C SER A 9 16.25 -62.84 34.94
N SER A 10 16.94 -61.96 35.66
CA SER A 10 18.03 -62.33 36.58
C SER A 10 17.57 -62.64 38.02
N TYR A 11 16.31 -62.37 38.37
CA TYR A 11 15.75 -62.61 39.70
C TYR A 11 15.18 -64.03 39.86
N THR A 12 15.18 -64.52 41.09
CA THR A 12 14.58 -65.82 41.45
C THR A 12 13.07 -65.71 41.65
N LEU A 13 12.33 -66.83 41.54
CA LEU A 13 10.86 -66.86 41.63
C LEU A 13 10.30 -66.25 42.93
N THR A 14 10.99 -66.47 44.06
CA THR A 14 10.65 -65.87 45.36
C THR A 14 10.84 -64.36 45.38
N GLN A 15 11.89 -63.85 44.75
CA GLN A 15 12.14 -62.41 44.62
C GLN A 15 11.15 -61.74 43.66
N LEU A 16 10.72 -62.43 42.60
CA LEU A 16 9.66 -61.94 41.72
C LEU A 16 8.31 -61.85 42.43
N ASN A 17 7.95 -62.87 43.22
CA ASN A 17 6.71 -62.82 44.01
C ASN A 17 6.77 -61.73 45.09
N GLU A 18 7.92 -61.54 45.75
CA GLU A 18 8.10 -60.44 46.69
C GLU A 18 7.97 -59.06 46.01
N LEU A 19 8.49 -58.92 44.80
CA LEU A 19 8.35 -57.70 44.00
C LEU A 19 6.91 -57.46 43.52
N LEU A 20 6.13 -58.52 43.34
CA LEU A 20 4.72 -58.44 42.93
C LEU A 20 3.78 -58.10 44.09
N GLU A 21 4.10 -58.57 45.30
CA GLU A 21 3.29 -58.35 46.51
C GLU A 21 3.60 -57.02 47.22
N ASP A 22 4.71 -56.36 46.86
CA ASP A 22 5.17 -55.10 47.45
C ASP A 22 5.31 -53.99 46.39
N ASP A 23 4.26 -53.18 46.26
CA ASP A 23 4.19 -52.05 45.32
C ASP A 23 5.31 -51.02 45.53
N GLU A 24 5.83 -50.85 46.76
CA GLU A 24 6.93 -49.92 47.01
C GLU A 24 8.24 -50.43 46.42
N LYS A 25 8.49 -51.74 46.50
CA LYS A 25 9.67 -52.37 45.87
C LYS A 25 9.55 -52.34 44.34
N LEU A 26 8.35 -52.57 43.81
CA LEU A 26 8.10 -52.48 42.37
C LEU A 26 8.34 -51.06 41.84
N ASN A 27 7.81 -50.04 42.51
CA ASN A 27 8.03 -48.65 42.13
C ASN A 27 9.51 -48.25 42.22
N LYS A 28 10.23 -48.66 43.26
CA LYS A 28 11.69 -48.44 43.36
C LYS A 28 12.45 -49.10 42.22
N PHE A 29 12.09 -50.32 41.85
CA PHE A 29 12.72 -51.01 40.71
C PHE A 29 12.46 -50.28 39.38
N ILE A 30 11.25 -49.73 39.20
CA ILE A 30 10.84 -48.93 38.04
C ILE A 30 11.60 -47.60 37.99
N ASP A 31 11.71 -46.88 39.11
CA ASP A 31 12.47 -45.63 39.22
C ASP A 31 13.98 -45.87 39.01
N ASP A 32 14.48 -47.03 39.41
CA ASP A 32 15.87 -47.46 39.20
C ASP A 32 16.16 -48.00 37.79
N SER A 33 15.16 -48.03 36.92
CA SER A 33 15.34 -48.33 35.50
C SER A 33 16.12 -47.20 34.82
N GLU A 34 17.21 -47.55 34.13
CA GLU A 34 17.99 -46.61 33.31
C GLU A 34 17.13 -45.92 32.25
N GLU A 35 16.08 -46.59 31.77
CA GLU A 35 15.15 -46.04 30.78
C GLU A 35 14.31 -44.91 31.39
N ILE A 36 13.84 -45.06 32.64
CA ILE A 36 13.08 -44.02 33.34
C ILE A 36 13.99 -42.88 33.80
N LYS A 37 15.19 -43.18 34.32
CA LYS A 37 16.19 -42.16 34.66
C LYS A 37 16.59 -41.33 33.44
N GLY A 38 16.82 -41.96 32.29
CA GLY A 38 17.13 -41.28 31.05
C GLY A 38 15.98 -40.40 30.55
N LEU A 39 14.73 -40.86 30.65
CA LEU A 39 13.55 -40.06 30.31
C LEU A 39 13.38 -38.86 31.26
N GLN A 40 13.58 -39.06 32.57
CA GLN A 40 13.49 -38.01 33.57
C GLN A 40 14.59 -36.96 33.35
N GLN A 41 15.82 -37.38 33.08
CA GLN A 41 16.91 -36.46 32.75
C GLN A 41 16.64 -35.68 31.46
N ASN A 42 16.10 -36.32 30.42
CA ASN A 42 15.75 -35.64 29.17
C ASN A 42 14.60 -34.64 29.37
N LYS A 43 13.60 -34.99 30.18
CA LYS A 43 12.53 -34.09 30.60
C LYS A 43 13.09 -32.87 31.33
N GLU A 44 13.97 -33.06 32.31
CA GLU A 44 14.61 -31.97 33.06
C GLU A 44 15.45 -31.07 32.16
N MET A 45 16.26 -31.66 31.27
CA MET A 45 17.06 -30.93 30.29
C MET A 45 16.17 -30.09 29.37
N THR A 46 15.06 -30.65 28.89
CA THR A 46 14.12 -29.96 28.02
C THR A 46 13.40 -28.83 28.76
N LEU A 47 12.96 -29.07 30.01
CA LEU A 47 12.32 -28.05 30.84
C LEU A 47 13.27 -26.91 31.16
N ALA A 48 14.53 -27.21 31.48
CA ALA A 48 15.56 -26.20 31.73
C ALA A 48 15.84 -25.36 30.47
N SER A 49 15.96 -26.01 29.31
CA SER A 49 16.15 -25.32 28.02
C SER A 49 14.95 -24.44 27.66
N ASN A 50 13.72 -24.95 27.81
CA ASN A 50 12.50 -24.19 27.55
C ASN A 50 12.39 -22.98 28.48
N ARG A 51 12.66 -23.18 29.77
CA ARG A 51 12.68 -22.10 30.77
C ARG A 51 13.71 -21.03 30.41
N HIS A 52 14.92 -21.44 30.05
CA HIS A 52 15.96 -20.52 29.63
C HIS A 52 15.53 -19.68 28.42
N LEU A 53 14.93 -20.32 27.40
CA LEU A 53 14.44 -19.63 26.22
C LEU A 53 13.29 -18.67 26.55
N ALA A 54 12.36 -19.07 27.43
CA ALA A 54 11.28 -18.22 27.89
C ALA A 54 11.82 -16.98 28.64
N GLU A 55 12.81 -17.16 29.50
CA GLU A 55 13.48 -16.07 30.22
C GLU A 55 14.23 -15.12 29.26
N GLN A 56 14.89 -15.65 28.23
CA GLN A 56 15.50 -14.81 27.19
C GLN A 56 14.45 -14.02 26.39
N ASN A 57 13.35 -14.66 25.99
CA ASN A 57 12.26 -13.99 25.27
C ASN A 57 11.65 -12.85 26.10
N LEU A 58 11.41 -13.09 27.39
CA LEU A 58 10.94 -12.08 28.34
C LEU A 58 11.90 -10.89 28.45
N LYS A 59 13.22 -11.13 28.44
CA LYS A 59 14.23 -10.06 28.44
C LYS A 59 14.25 -9.23 27.15
N LEU A 60 13.90 -9.83 26.01
CA LEU A 60 13.87 -9.14 24.71
C LEU A 60 12.59 -8.33 24.49
N GLN A 61 11.48 -8.75 25.09
CA GLN A 61 10.18 -8.10 24.98
C GLN A 61 10.20 -6.58 25.24
N PRO A 62 10.77 -6.04 26.34
CA PRO A 62 10.75 -4.59 26.58
C PRO A 62 11.51 -3.80 25.50
N ARG A 63 12.59 -4.38 24.95
CA ARG A 63 13.34 -3.76 23.86
C ARG A 63 12.49 -3.72 22.59
N LEU A 64 11.83 -4.82 22.24
CA LEU A 64 10.94 -4.88 21.08
C LEU A 64 9.76 -3.90 21.22
N ASP A 65 9.14 -3.84 22.39
CA ASP A 65 8.04 -2.92 22.66
C ASP A 65 8.50 -1.46 22.54
N HIS A 66 9.68 -1.13 23.07
CA HIS A 66 10.27 0.20 22.93
C HIS A 66 10.50 0.56 21.46
N LEU A 67 11.15 -0.32 20.68
CA LEU A 67 11.41 -0.11 19.25
C LEU A 67 10.12 0.03 18.45
N LYS A 68 9.11 -0.80 18.74
CA LYS A 68 7.78 -0.73 18.11
C LYS A 68 7.09 0.60 18.41
N ASN A 69 7.16 1.06 19.65
CA ASN A 69 6.58 2.34 20.06
C ASN A 69 7.29 3.52 19.39
N GLU A 70 8.62 3.52 19.33
CA GLU A 70 9.40 4.54 18.62
C GLU A 70 9.07 4.57 17.12
N LEU A 71 9.02 3.40 16.48
CA LEU A 71 8.64 3.29 15.07
C LEU A 71 7.24 3.85 14.83
N THR A 72 6.27 3.48 15.67
CA THR A 72 4.89 3.97 15.59
C THR A 72 4.82 5.48 15.77
N ARG A 73 5.60 6.04 16.71
CA ARG A 73 5.69 7.49 16.92
C ARG A 73 6.24 8.20 15.68
N ARG A 74 7.33 7.67 15.09
CA ARG A 74 7.93 8.24 13.88
C ARG A 74 6.95 8.23 12.70
N TYR A 75 6.21 7.13 12.51
CA TYR A 75 5.18 7.06 11.47
C TYR A 75 4.05 8.07 11.69
N ARG A 76 3.56 8.24 12.92
CA ARG A 76 2.55 9.26 13.23
C ARG A 76 3.05 10.68 12.94
N SER A 77 4.26 11.01 13.39
CA SER A 77 4.87 12.31 13.11
C SER A 77 5.06 12.57 11.62
N LEU A 78 5.45 11.55 10.85
CA LEU A 78 5.54 11.65 9.40
C LEU A 78 4.16 11.89 8.77
N GLN A 79 3.13 11.20 9.23
CA GLN A 79 1.76 11.39 8.74
C GLN A 79 1.28 12.81 9.02
N GLU A 80 1.45 13.31 10.25
CA GLU A 80 1.10 14.69 10.62
C GLU A 80 1.82 15.72 9.75
N LEU A 81 3.13 15.53 9.52
CA LEU A 81 3.92 16.41 8.66
C LEU A 81 3.46 16.36 7.21
N PHE A 82 3.11 15.18 6.70
CA PHE A 82 2.60 15.00 5.36
C PHE A 82 1.23 15.68 5.18
N GLU A 83 0.32 15.52 6.13
CA GLU A 83 -0.98 16.20 6.14
C GLU A 83 -0.80 17.74 6.18
N ALA A 84 0.09 18.24 7.03
CA ALA A 84 0.41 19.66 7.10
C ALA A 84 1.01 20.19 5.78
N TYR A 85 1.90 19.42 5.15
CA TYR A 85 2.45 19.74 3.84
C TYR A 85 1.36 19.79 2.76
N GLN A 86 0.48 18.78 2.71
CA GLN A 86 -0.61 18.71 1.74
C GLN A 86 -1.58 19.88 1.90
N LEU A 87 -1.93 20.24 3.14
CA LEU A 87 -2.76 21.41 3.42
C LEU A 87 -2.08 22.71 2.94
N ARG A 88 -0.79 22.87 3.24
CA ARG A 88 -0.03 24.05 2.80
C ARG A 88 0.09 24.12 1.29
N LYS A 89 0.28 22.98 0.62
CA LYS A 89 0.30 22.88 -0.83
C LYS A 89 -1.04 23.27 -1.44
N SER A 90 -2.14 22.72 -0.96
CA SER A 90 -3.49 23.10 -1.42
C SER A 90 -3.76 24.59 -1.23
N THR A 91 -3.39 25.13 -0.07
CA THR A 91 -3.54 26.57 0.20
C THR A 91 -2.72 27.43 -0.75
N LEU A 92 -1.52 26.96 -1.13
CA LEU A 92 -0.69 27.66 -2.11
C LEU A 92 -1.34 27.58 -3.49
N ASP A 93 -1.77 26.39 -3.92
CA ASP A 93 -2.41 26.16 -5.21
C ASP A 93 -3.69 27.00 -5.39
N ASP A 94 -4.47 27.16 -4.32
CA ASP A 94 -5.66 28.02 -4.29
C ASP A 94 -5.28 29.52 -4.39
N ARG A 95 -4.23 29.95 -3.67
CA ARG A 95 -3.77 31.36 -3.66
C ARG A 95 -3.04 31.74 -4.94
N SER A 96 -2.27 30.83 -5.52
CA SER A 96 -1.57 31.07 -6.78
C SER A 96 -2.53 31.14 -7.94
N GLY A 97 -3.82 30.79 -7.74
CA GLY A 97 -4.84 30.85 -8.75
C GLY A 97 -4.35 30.15 -10.00
N ASN A 98 -4.12 28.84 -9.89
CA ASN A 98 -3.57 27.94 -10.93
C ASN A 98 -4.47 27.85 -12.19
N THR A 99 -4.89 28.99 -12.72
CA THR A 99 -5.56 29.09 -14.01
C THR A 99 -4.45 28.99 -15.04
N PRO A 100 -4.44 27.96 -15.88
CA PRO A 100 -3.40 27.82 -16.89
C PRO A 100 -3.46 29.05 -17.81
N LEU A 101 -2.28 29.47 -18.28
CA LEU A 101 -2.12 30.70 -19.05
C LEU A 101 -3.01 30.70 -20.31
N ASP A 102 -3.23 29.53 -20.90
CA ASP A 102 -4.13 29.32 -22.04
C ASP A 102 -5.59 29.63 -21.70
N THR A 103 -6.08 29.20 -20.53
CA THR A 103 -7.43 29.53 -20.07
C THR A 103 -7.57 31.02 -19.81
N LEU A 104 -6.56 31.66 -19.21
CA LEU A 104 -6.58 33.11 -19.01
C LEU A 104 -6.58 33.88 -20.34
N LEU A 105 -5.82 33.41 -21.33
CA LEU A 105 -5.79 33.99 -22.67
C LEU A 105 -7.15 33.88 -23.36
N ALA A 106 -7.78 32.70 -23.32
CA ALA A 106 -9.11 32.50 -23.90
C ALA A 106 -10.17 33.38 -23.23
N LEU A 107 -10.16 33.49 -21.90
CA LEU A 107 -11.06 34.38 -21.17
C LEU A 107 -10.85 35.85 -21.54
N LEU A 108 -9.59 36.29 -21.65
CA LEU A 108 -9.27 37.66 -22.02
C LEU A 108 -9.65 37.96 -23.46
N GLN A 109 -9.54 36.98 -24.38
CA GLN A 109 -10.00 37.11 -25.77
C GLN A 109 -11.51 37.24 -25.85
N ALA A 110 -12.27 36.44 -25.09
CA ALA A 110 -13.73 36.57 -25.04
C ALA A 110 -14.16 37.94 -24.49
N GLU A 111 -13.54 38.39 -23.42
CA GLU A 111 -13.74 39.74 -22.86
C GLU A 111 -13.27 40.86 -23.81
N GLY A 112 -12.23 40.61 -24.61
CA GLY A 112 -11.76 41.51 -25.66
C GLY A 112 -12.80 41.66 -26.78
N ALA A 113 -13.33 40.55 -27.29
CA ALA A 113 -14.38 40.55 -28.31
C ALA A 113 -15.66 41.23 -27.80
N LYS A 114 -16.05 40.95 -26.54
CA LYS A 114 -17.22 41.57 -25.91
C LYS A 114 -17.11 43.10 -25.85
N ILE A 115 -15.95 43.64 -25.46
CA ILE A 115 -15.80 45.11 -25.40
C ILE A 115 -15.72 45.74 -26.79
N GLU A 116 -15.20 45.02 -27.79
CA GLU A 116 -15.23 45.47 -29.19
C GLU A 116 -16.67 45.56 -29.70
N GLU A 117 -17.47 44.52 -29.49
CA GLU A 117 -18.91 44.51 -29.80
C GLU A 117 -19.67 45.61 -29.04
N GLU A 118 -19.40 45.81 -27.74
CA GLU A 118 -20.00 46.91 -26.98
C GLU A 118 -19.67 48.28 -27.59
N THR A 119 -18.44 48.50 -28.07
CA THR A 119 -18.08 49.76 -28.73
C THR A 119 -18.75 49.94 -30.09
N GLU A 120 -18.98 48.85 -30.83
CA GLU A 120 -19.73 48.89 -32.09
C GLU A 120 -21.21 49.20 -31.85
N ASN A 121 -21.85 48.52 -30.88
CA ASN A 121 -23.24 48.78 -30.48
C ASN A 121 -23.45 50.24 -30.01
N MET A 122 -22.45 50.84 -29.36
CA MET A 122 -22.49 52.25 -28.98
C MET A 122 -22.44 53.18 -30.19
N ALA A 123 -21.65 52.84 -31.21
CA ALA A 123 -21.59 53.61 -32.45
C ALA A 123 -22.93 53.54 -33.19
N ASP A 124 -23.53 52.36 -33.27
CA ASP A 124 -24.86 52.17 -33.87
C ASP A 124 -25.93 52.94 -33.08
N SER A 125 -25.89 52.89 -31.75
CA SER A 125 -26.82 53.64 -30.88
C SER A 125 -26.73 55.17 -31.08
N LEU A 126 -25.52 55.69 -31.37
CA LEU A 126 -25.36 57.11 -31.71
C LEU A 126 -25.99 57.44 -33.07
N LEU A 127 -25.78 56.57 -34.08
CA LEU A 127 -26.35 56.75 -35.42
C LEU A 127 -27.88 56.68 -35.40
N ASP A 128 -28.44 55.83 -34.55
CA ASP A 128 -29.88 55.70 -34.32
C ASP A 128 -30.46 56.84 -33.46
N GLY A 129 -29.60 57.71 -32.90
CA GLY A 129 -30.01 58.83 -32.04
C GLY A 129 -30.48 58.41 -30.64
N ALA A 130 -30.20 57.17 -30.22
CA ALA A 130 -30.57 56.65 -28.90
C ALA A 130 -29.70 57.21 -27.76
N THR A 131 -28.50 57.74 -28.09
CA THR A 131 -27.56 58.33 -27.14
C THR A 131 -27.14 59.74 -27.59
N THR A 132 -26.98 60.66 -26.64
CA THR A 132 -26.48 62.02 -26.91
C THR A 132 -24.98 62.03 -27.21
N LEU A 133 -24.53 62.98 -28.05
CA LEU A 133 -23.14 63.06 -28.47
C LEU A 133 -22.14 63.19 -27.30
N ASP A 134 -22.43 64.03 -26.31
CA ASP A 134 -21.52 64.24 -25.17
C ASP A 134 -21.35 62.94 -24.35
N THR A 135 -22.44 62.24 -24.05
CA THR A 135 -22.42 60.94 -23.36
C THR A 135 -21.69 59.87 -24.18
N PHE A 136 -21.91 59.84 -25.50
CA PHE A 136 -21.19 58.93 -26.38
C PHE A 136 -19.69 59.18 -26.32
N ILE A 137 -19.25 60.43 -26.43
CA ILE A 137 -17.82 60.79 -26.43
C ILE A 137 -17.14 60.29 -25.16
N ASP A 138 -17.73 60.54 -23.99
CA ASP A 138 -17.17 60.15 -22.70
C ASP A 138 -17.08 58.62 -22.54
N GLU A 139 -18.19 57.91 -22.78
CA GLU A 139 -18.23 56.46 -22.59
C GLU A 139 -17.46 55.70 -23.68
N TYR A 140 -17.57 56.13 -24.94
CA TYR A 140 -16.95 55.45 -26.08
C TYR A 140 -15.43 55.55 -26.00
N GLN A 141 -14.88 56.73 -25.69
CA GLN A 141 -13.42 56.86 -25.54
C GLN A 141 -12.89 55.96 -24.43
N SER A 142 -13.59 55.88 -23.29
CA SER A 142 -13.23 55.01 -22.17
C SER A 142 -13.23 53.53 -22.58
N LYS A 143 -14.31 53.05 -23.20
CA LYS A 143 -14.43 51.66 -23.64
C LYS A 143 -13.50 51.31 -24.79
N ARG A 144 -13.30 52.24 -25.74
CA ARG A 144 -12.38 52.04 -26.87
C ARG A 144 -10.93 51.98 -26.41
N ASN A 145 -10.55 52.82 -25.45
CA ASN A 145 -9.25 52.71 -24.79
C ASN A 145 -9.09 51.35 -24.08
N LEU A 146 -10.10 50.89 -23.33
CA LEU A 146 -10.09 49.57 -22.70
C LEU A 146 -9.94 48.43 -23.73
N ALA A 147 -10.63 48.50 -24.87
CA ALA A 147 -10.51 47.54 -25.96
C ALA A 147 -9.07 47.48 -26.51
N HIS A 148 -8.45 48.63 -26.77
CA HIS A 148 -7.05 48.70 -27.21
C HIS A 148 -6.07 48.14 -26.17
N ILE A 149 -6.27 48.48 -24.90
CA ILE A 149 -5.47 47.91 -23.79
C ILE A 149 -5.61 46.39 -23.75
N ARG A 150 -6.84 45.85 -23.86
CA ARG A 150 -7.09 44.40 -23.86
C ARG A 150 -6.44 43.73 -25.07
N ARG A 151 -6.50 44.31 -26.27
CA ARG A 151 -5.84 43.79 -27.48
C ARG A 151 -4.33 43.63 -27.29
N VAL A 152 -3.65 44.65 -26.78
CA VAL A 152 -2.21 44.57 -26.50
C VAL A 152 -1.91 43.52 -25.42
N LYS A 153 -2.75 43.43 -24.37
CA LYS A 153 -2.58 42.40 -23.33
C LYS A 153 -2.77 40.98 -23.88
N ILE A 154 -3.72 40.77 -24.78
CA ILE A 154 -3.94 39.49 -25.47
C ILE A 154 -2.69 39.10 -26.28
N GLU A 155 -2.16 40.02 -27.10
CA GLU A 155 -0.95 39.76 -27.89
C GLU A 155 0.24 39.39 -26.99
N LYS A 156 0.46 40.14 -25.90
CA LYS A 156 1.55 39.84 -24.96
C LYS A 156 1.36 38.54 -24.21
N LEU A 157 0.14 38.23 -23.80
CA LEU A 157 -0.16 36.96 -23.14
C LEU A 157 -0.01 35.78 -24.09
N GLN A 158 -0.39 35.95 -25.36
CA GLN A 158 -0.19 34.96 -26.43
C GLN A 158 1.31 34.71 -26.70
N GLU A 159 2.14 35.76 -26.72
CA GLU A 159 3.60 35.59 -26.80
C GLU A 159 4.14 34.78 -25.61
N MET A 160 3.67 35.05 -24.38
CA MET A 160 4.10 34.33 -23.17
C MET A 160 3.66 32.87 -23.20
N VAL A 161 2.44 32.58 -23.64
CA VAL A 161 1.95 31.21 -23.87
C VAL A 161 2.87 30.49 -24.85
N LEU A 162 3.11 31.08 -26.02
CA LEU A 162 3.92 30.44 -27.06
C LEU A 162 5.37 30.21 -26.60
N LYS A 163 5.99 31.21 -25.95
CA LYS A 163 7.35 31.12 -25.38
C LYS A 163 7.43 30.15 -24.20
N GLY A 164 6.40 30.07 -23.37
CA GLY A 164 6.32 29.15 -22.24
C GLY A 164 6.32 27.68 -22.66
N HIS A 165 5.68 27.35 -23.79
CA HIS A 165 5.75 26.03 -24.41
C HIS A 165 7.15 25.68 -24.98
N HIS A 166 8.00 26.68 -25.24
CA HIS A 166 9.38 26.49 -25.66
C HIS A 166 10.37 26.33 -24.49
N MET A 167 9.96 26.66 -23.26
CA MET A 167 10.78 26.54 -22.04
C MET A 167 10.28 25.37 -21.19
N ALA A 168 10.42 24.13 -21.70
CA ALA A 168 10.41 22.96 -20.83
C ALA A 168 11.53 23.10 -19.79
N PRO A 169 11.34 22.64 -18.54
CA PRO A 169 12.32 22.85 -17.48
C PRO A 169 13.60 22.10 -17.80
N VAL A 170 14.64 22.82 -18.19
CA VAL A 170 16.02 22.33 -18.17
C VAL A 170 16.35 22.07 -16.70
N ALA A 171 16.53 20.79 -16.36
CA ALA A 171 17.03 20.38 -15.04
C ALA A 171 18.33 21.14 -14.73
N PRO A 172 18.53 21.65 -13.49
CA PRO A 172 19.71 22.44 -13.17
C PRO A 172 20.97 21.58 -13.31
N GLN A 173 21.81 21.93 -14.29
CA GLN A 173 23.17 21.43 -14.42
C GLN A 173 24.02 22.07 -13.31
N PRO A 174 24.76 21.30 -12.50
CA PRO A 174 25.67 21.88 -11.52
C PRO A 174 26.85 22.53 -12.24
N SER A 175 27.02 23.84 -12.02
CA SER A 175 28.13 24.65 -12.53
C SER A 175 29.47 24.11 -12.01
N ARG A 176 30.33 23.70 -12.94
CA ARG A 176 31.70 23.23 -12.67
C ARG A 176 32.62 24.45 -12.65
N SER A 177 33.02 24.90 -11.47
CA SER A 177 34.04 25.94 -11.30
C SER A 177 35.43 25.31 -11.50
N GLN A 178 36.14 25.73 -12.55
CA GLN A 178 37.58 25.50 -12.71
C GLN A 178 38.33 26.77 -12.30
N ASP A 179 39.20 26.65 -11.31
CA ASP A 179 40.48 27.37 -11.28
C ASP A 179 41.48 26.63 -10.36
N LEU A 180 42.73 26.50 -10.83
CA LEU A 180 43.87 25.70 -10.31
C LEU A 180 44.65 26.46 -9.18
N PRO A 181 45.74 25.96 -8.51
CA PRO A 181 46.72 24.95 -8.94
C PRO A 181 47.38 23.97 -7.89
N SER A 182 47.98 22.91 -8.45
CA SER A 182 49.25 22.22 -8.07
C SER A 182 49.45 21.55 -6.69
N ARG A 183 49.57 20.20 -6.71
CA ARG A 183 50.51 19.43 -5.84
C ARG A 183 50.85 18.05 -6.48
N PRO A 184 52.08 17.50 -6.36
CA PRO A 184 52.59 16.51 -7.30
C PRO A 184 52.14 15.07 -7.00
N ALA A 185 52.23 14.26 -8.04
CA ALA A 185 51.90 12.85 -8.09
C ALA A 185 52.62 12.02 -7.02
N ALA A 186 51.85 11.17 -6.35
CA ALA A 186 52.37 10.03 -5.60
C ALA A 186 51.57 8.78 -6.01
N LEU A 187 52.24 7.96 -6.81
CA LEU A 187 52.24 6.49 -6.83
C LEU A 187 50.90 5.75 -6.79
N HIS A 188 50.59 5.15 -7.93
CA HIS A 188 49.70 4.01 -8.13
C HIS A 188 49.88 2.95 -7.02
N ILE A 189 48.79 2.64 -6.33
CA ILE A 189 48.57 1.35 -5.68
C ILE A 189 47.24 0.81 -6.22
N ASP A 190 47.37 -0.21 -7.07
CA ASP A 190 46.29 -1.05 -7.55
C ASP A 190 45.71 -1.88 -6.39
N VAL A 191 44.43 -1.65 -6.04
CA VAL A 191 43.57 -2.66 -5.43
C VAL A 191 42.13 -2.49 -5.93
N ASN A 192 41.75 -3.42 -6.81
CA ASN A 192 40.42 -3.96 -7.08
C ASN A 192 39.31 -3.61 -6.05
N GLY A 193 38.23 -2.93 -6.48
CA GLY A 193 37.08 -2.66 -5.61
C GLY A 193 35.87 -1.99 -6.28
N SER A 194 34.88 -2.82 -6.65
CA SER A 194 33.42 -2.61 -6.75
C SER A 194 32.81 -1.39 -7.47
N PRO A 195 31.86 -1.60 -8.43
CA PRO A 195 31.05 -0.54 -9.00
C PRO A 195 29.92 -0.09 -8.06
N MET A 196 29.68 1.22 -8.01
CA MET A 196 28.63 1.89 -7.25
C MET A 196 27.21 1.50 -7.76
N PRO A 197 26.20 1.30 -6.89
CA PRO A 197 24.87 0.87 -7.33
C PRO A 197 24.07 2.05 -7.90
N MET A 198 23.62 1.91 -9.16
CA MET A 198 22.59 2.79 -9.74
C MET A 198 21.21 2.51 -9.11
N PRO A 199 20.33 3.52 -8.97
CA PRO A 199 18.96 3.31 -8.48
C PRO A 199 18.15 2.56 -9.55
N ARG A 200 17.77 1.30 -9.27
CA ARG A 200 16.93 0.50 -10.16
C ARG A 200 15.50 1.07 -10.19
N ARG A 201 15.07 1.45 -11.39
CA ARG A 201 13.69 1.72 -11.77
C ARG A 201 12.84 0.46 -11.53
N ALA A 202 11.71 0.60 -10.84
CA ALA A 202 10.80 -0.53 -10.60
C ALA A 202 10.30 -1.11 -11.94
N PRO A 203 10.27 -2.44 -12.11
CA PRO A 203 9.74 -3.06 -13.33
C PRO A 203 8.22 -2.83 -13.43
N PRO A 204 7.66 -2.72 -14.66
CA PRO A 204 6.23 -2.51 -14.87
C PRO A 204 5.41 -3.73 -14.43
N LEU A 205 4.21 -3.46 -13.90
CA LEU A 205 3.24 -4.48 -13.49
C LEU A 205 2.73 -5.28 -14.71
N PRO A 206 2.52 -6.60 -14.58
CA PRO A 206 2.01 -7.43 -15.66
C PRO A 206 0.53 -7.12 -15.99
N PRO A 207 0.08 -7.33 -17.23
CA PRO A 207 -1.28 -7.02 -17.66
C PRO A 207 -2.31 -7.94 -17.00
N VAL A 208 -3.39 -7.34 -16.50
CA VAL A 208 -4.57 -8.02 -15.93
C VAL A 208 -5.30 -8.77 -17.05
N LYS A 209 -5.31 -10.10 -16.99
CA LYS A 209 -6.15 -10.92 -17.87
C LYS A 209 -7.60 -10.85 -17.39
N VAL A 210 -8.44 -10.18 -18.17
CA VAL A 210 -9.91 -10.20 -18.02
C VAL A 210 -10.39 -11.64 -18.21
N THR A 211 -10.93 -12.24 -17.16
CA THR A 211 -11.51 -13.59 -17.21
C THR A 211 -12.90 -13.48 -17.84
N GLN A 212 -13.03 -13.87 -19.10
CA GLN A 212 -14.33 -14.03 -19.75
C GLN A 212 -14.99 -15.30 -19.22
N THR A 213 -16.20 -15.15 -18.69
CA THR A 213 -17.14 -16.21 -18.32
C THR A 213 -17.67 -16.94 -19.55
N PRO A 214 -17.65 -18.28 -19.61
CA PRO A 214 -18.46 -19.04 -20.58
C PRO A 214 -19.83 -19.41 -19.98
N PRO A 215 -20.89 -19.52 -20.82
CA PRO A 215 -22.25 -19.86 -20.36
C PRO A 215 -22.44 -21.36 -20.09
N ALA A 216 -23.49 -21.66 -19.33
CA ALA A 216 -23.82 -22.96 -18.75
C ALA A 216 -24.61 -23.91 -19.69
N GLN A 217 -24.42 -25.24 -19.46
CA GLN A 217 -25.36 -26.39 -19.47
C GLN A 217 -24.80 -27.65 -20.18
N PRO A 218 -25.32 -28.88 -19.95
CA PRO A 218 -25.78 -29.50 -18.70
C PRO A 218 -25.20 -30.94 -18.44
N THR A 219 -25.37 -31.39 -17.18
CA THR A 219 -25.26 -32.73 -16.55
C THR A 219 -24.95 -34.00 -17.36
N ALA A 220 -23.98 -34.81 -16.89
CA ALA A 220 -24.08 -36.29 -16.83
C ALA A 220 -23.05 -36.96 -15.88
N ALA A 221 -23.59 -37.78 -14.97
CA ALA A 221 -23.15 -39.05 -14.37
C ALA A 221 -21.70 -39.31 -13.88
N ALA A 222 -21.67 -39.88 -12.66
CA ALA A 222 -20.54 -40.41 -11.90
C ALA A 222 -19.85 -41.63 -12.54
N SER A 223 -18.56 -41.85 -12.21
CA SER A 223 -17.92 -43.17 -12.00
C SER A 223 -16.47 -43.01 -11.49
N TYR A 224 -16.16 -43.58 -10.32
CA TYR A 224 -14.83 -44.10 -9.93
C TYR A 224 -14.86 -45.64 -10.15
N PRO A 225 -13.79 -46.47 -9.97
CA PRO A 225 -12.38 -46.29 -9.51
C PRO A 225 -11.41 -47.13 -10.45
N PRO A 226 -10.29 -47.81 -10.06
CA PRO A 226 -9.42 -47.78 -8.87
C PRO A 226 -7.87 -47.75 -9.11
N THR A 227 -7.17 -47.65 -7.98
CA THR A 227 -5.76 -47.84 -7.57
C THR A 227 -4.86 -48.89 -8.25
N SER A 228 -3.54 -48.61 -8.35
CA SER A 228 -2.36 -49.33 -7.75
C SER A 228 -1.02 -49.09 -8.55
N PRO A 229 0.17 -49.69 -8.27
CA PRO A 229 1.29 -49.01 -7.57
C PRO A 229 2.73 -49.18 -8.19
N PHE A 230 3.73 -48.53 -7.57
CA PHE A 230 5.19 -48.87 -7.50
C PHE A 230 6.22 -48.60 -8.66
N ALA A 231 7.16 -47.64 -8.39
CA ALA A 231 8.65 -47.61 -8.56
C ALA A 231 9.36 -47.72 -9.96
N PRO A 232 10.71 -47.50 -10.17
CA PRO A 232 11.80 -46.74 -9.46
C PRO A 232 12.81 -45.91 -10.38
N THR A 233 13.82 -45.22 -9.77
CA THR A 233 15.22 -44.83 -10.22
C THR A 233 15.47 -43.83 -11.39
N SER A 234 15.99 -42.59 -11.27
CA SER A 234 17.39 -42.03 -11.04
C SER A 234 17.86 -41.18 -12.27
N PRO A 235 18.91 -40.31 -12.31
CA PRO A 235 19.61 -39.43 -11.32
C PRO A 235 19.98 -37.96 -11.81
N PHE A 236 20.61 -37.15 -10.93
CA PHE A 236 21.45 -35.91 -11.13
C PHE A 236 20.87 -34.45 -11.19
N THR A 237 20.98 -33.73 -10.04
CA THR A 237 21.48 -32.35 -9.68
C THR A 237 21.14 -31.07 -10.50
N PRO A 238 21.20 -29.80 -9.95
CA PRO A 238 21.76 -29.35 -8.66
C PRO A 238 20.90 -28.38 -7.79
N THR A 239 21.19 -28.40 -6.48
CA THR A 239 21.07 -27.35 -5.43
C THR A 239 20.07 -26.19 -5.57
N SER A 240 19.06 -26.15 -4.68
CA SER A 240 18.29 -24.96 -4.27
C SER A 240 18.27 -24.88 -2.73
N PRO A 241 18.43 -23.71 -2.08
CA PRO A 241 18.72 -23.60 -0.65
C PRO A 241 17.48 -23.52 0.27
N TYR A 242 16.34 -24.12 -0.06
CA TYR A 242 15.15 -24.10 0.81
C TYR A 242 14.39 -25.44 0.83
N PRO A 243 13.99 -25.97 2.00
CA PRO A 243 13.10 -27.13 2.07
C PRO A 243 11.66 -26.75 1.68
N PRO A 244 10.90 -27.63 1.01
CA PRO A 244 9.50 -27.39 0.69
C PRO A 244 8.61 -27.45 1.93
N ILE A 245 7.75 -26.45 2.09
CA ILE A 245 6.73 -26.39 3.14
C ILE A 245 5.60 -27.38 2.79
N PRO A 246 5.19 -28.29 3.70
CA PRO A 246 4.11 -29.24 3.40
C PRO A 246 2.73 -28.53 3.32
N PRO A 247 1.78 -29.04 2.50
CA PRO A 247 0.45 -28.47 2.40
C PRO A 247 -0.35 -28.74 3.69
N ARG A 248 -0.86 -27.67 4.31
CA ARG A 248 -1.71 -27.75 5.50
C ARG A 248 -3.12 -28.19 5.08
N VAL A 249 -3.37 -29.50 5.14
CA VAL A 249 -4.70 -30.09 5.00
C VAL A 249 -5.35 -30.19 6.38
N GLY A 250 -6.55 -29.63 6.54
CA GLY A 250 -7.60 -30.15 7.44
C GLY A 250 -7.56 -29.79 8.94
N ASN A 251 -8.67 -29.16 9.36
CA ASN A 251 -9.36 -29.26 10.66
C ASN A 251 -8.78 -28.56 11.90
N MET A 252 -9.40 -27.42 12.24
CA MET A 252 -9.39 -26.82 13.58
C MET A 252 -10.38 -27.57 14.49
N PRO A 253 -10.00 -27.97 15.72
CA PRO A 253 -10.97 -28.41 16.74
C PRO A 253 -11.71 -27.20 17.35
N PRO A 254 -12.93 -27.39 17.92
CA PRO A 254 -13.77 -26.29 18.39
C PRO A 254 -13.18 -25.65 19.66
N VAL A 255 -12.97 -24.33 19.60
CA VAL A 255 -12.50 -23.51 20.73
C VAL A 255 -13.67 -23.24 21.68
N LEU A 256 -13.53 -23.70 22.93
CA LEU A 256 -14.36 -23.26 24.04
C LEU A 256 -14.10 -21.78 24.32
N ASN A 257 -15.18 -21.02 24.28
CA ASN A 257 -15.28 -19.59 24.45
C ASN A 257 -15.06 -19.19 25.92
N GLN A 258 -14.04 -18.39 26.27
CA GLN A 258 -14.07 -17.50 27.47
C GLN A 258 -13.07 -16.32 27.36
N GLY A 259 -13.63 -15.12 27.17
CA GLY A 259 -13.29 -13.94 27.96
C GLY A 259 -12.06 -13.10 27.61
N TYR A 260 -12.15 -12.24 26.56
CA TYR A 260 -11.59 -10.87 26.53
C TYR A 260 -12.34 -10.04 25.47
N PRO A 261 -12.62 -8.73 25.69
CA PRO A 261 -13.40 -7.93 24.76
C PRO A 261 -12.54 -7.44 23.59
N ASN A 262 -12.92 -7.82 22.36
CA ASN A 262 -12.36 -7.28 21.13
C ASN A 262 -12.76 -5.80 20.98
N MET A 263 -11.82 -4.90 21.19
CA MET A 263 -11.91 -3.49 20.77
C MET A 263 -11.34 -3.34 19.36
N TYR A 264 -12.03 -3.90 18.37
CA TYR A 264 -11.75 -3.66 16.96
C TYR A 264 -13.03 -3.17 16.25
N MET A 265 -13.01 -1.86 15.95
CA MET A 265 -13.62 -1.20 14.78
C MET A 265 -14.98 -1.73 14.29
N GLN A 266 -16.07 -1.12 14.76
CA GLN A 266 -17.32 -1.06 13.99
C GLN A 266 -17.12 -0.08 12.82
N GLN A 267 -17.08 -0.62 11.60
CA GLN A 267 -17.41 0.13 10.39
C GLN A 267 -18.90 -0.05 10.12
N TYR A 268 -19.72 0.95 10.44
CA TYR A 268 -21.06 1.10 9.89
C TYR A 268 -21.16 2.43 9.13
N ALA A 269 -21.55 2.34 7.86
CA ALA A 269 -21.98 3.49 7.06
C ALA A 269 -23.37 3.95 7.52
N PRO A 270 -23.71 5.25 7.45
CA PRO A 270 -25.03 5.73 7.86
C PRO A 270 -26.12 5.29 6.86
N PRO A 271 -27.35 4.99 7.32
CA PRO A 271 -28.46 4.63 6.44
C PRO A 271 -28.99 5.88 5.72
N VAL A 272 -29.14 5.77 4.40
CA VAL A 272 -29.74 6.80 3.54
C VAL A 272 -31.28 6.77 3.67
N PRO A 273 -31.99 7.92 3.75
CA PRO A 273 -33.44 7.94 3.78
C PRO A 273 -34.05 7.43 2.46
N GLN A 274 -34.99 6.48 2.56
CA GLN A 274 -35.75 5.95 1.41
C GLN A 274 -36.61 7.06 0.78
N ARG A 275 -36.49 7.23 -0.53
CA ARG A 275 -37.34 8.13 -1.34
C ARG A 275 -38.68 7.43 -1.64
N PRO A 276 -39.83 8.11 -1.52
CA PRO A 276 -41.12 7.52 -1.91
C PRO A 276 -41.21 7.30 -3.45
N PRO A 277 -42.06 6.36 -3.91
CA PRO A 277 -42.17 6.01 -5.33
C PRO A 277 -42.69 7.18 -6.19
N PRO A 278 -42.35 7.23 -7.49
CA PRO A 278 -42.76 8.31 -8.37
C PRO A 278 -44.27 8.24 -8.60
N ARG A 279 -44.96 9.33 -8.27
CA ARG A 279 -46.36 9.57 -8.60
C ARG A 279 -46.48 9.69 -10.13
N MET A 280 -47.33 8.87 -10.76
CA MET A 280 -47.65 8.99 -12.17
C MET A 280 -48.18 10.40 -12.49
N ALA A 281 -47.71 10.98 -13.60
CA ALA A 281 -48.20 12.25 -14.12
C ALA A 281 -49.70 12.13 -14.51
N PRO A 282 -50.53 13.16 -14.28
CA PRO A 282 -51.88 13.18 -14.81
C PRO A 282 -51.83 13.40 -16.32
N GLN A 283 -52.59 12.58 -17.05
CA GLN A 283 -52.81 12.67 -18.50
C GLN A 283 -53.37 14.04 -18.90
N PRO A 284 -53.00 14.62 -20.05
CA PRO A 284 -53.58 15.87 -20.53
C PRO A 284 -55.01 15.60 -21.04
N GLY A 285 -55.98 16.21 -20.38
CA GLY A 285 -57.39 16.21 -20.78
C GLY A 285 -57.69 17.29 -21.83
N PHE A 286 -58.28 16.83 -22.93
CA PHE A 286 -59.17 17.47 -23.92
C PHE A 286 -59.36 18.99 -23.98
N ILE A 287 -59.20 19.46 -25.22
CA ILE A 287 -59.80 20.65 -25.85
C ILE A 287 -61.31 20.71 -25.60
N MET A 288 -61.84 21.90 -25.23
CA MET A 288 -63.13 22.41 -25.71
C MET A 288 -63.16 23.94 -25.67
N GLN A 289 -63.47 24.50 -26.86
CA GLN A 289 -64.01 25.82 -27.25
C GLN A 289 -63.41 27.09 -26.64
#